data_AF-D6AHC6-F1
#
_entry.id   AF-D6AHC6-F1
#
_cell.length_a   1.000
_cell.length_b   1.000
_cell.length_c   1.000
_cell.angle_alpha   90.00
_cell.angle_beta   90.00
_cell.angle_gamma   90.00
#
_symmetry.space_group_name_H-M   'P 1'
#
loop_
_entity.id
_entity.type
_entity.pdbx_description
1 polymer ?
#
loop_
_entity_poly.entity_id
_entity_poly.type
_entity_poly.pdbx_seq_one_letter_code
_entity_poly.pdbx_strand_id
1 'polypeptide(L)'
;MPALTRAEGEFVDRYLAVLDQVGRINPAHGGDTYSALRAAQALASGAAALRDALALMHERGESRLHAATLAQALRVLDGERRAGRVAMPPPKDRPPVN
;
A
#
# COMPACT_ATOMS: atom_id res chain seq x y z
N MET A 1 12.29 -8.96 -14.04
CA MET A 1 11.62 -8.78 -12.73
C MET A 1 12.26 -9.74 -11.73
N PRO A 2 12.38 -9.40 -10.43
CA PRO A 2 12.84 -10.36 -9.43
C PRO A 2 11.96 -11.62 -9.46
N ALA A 3 12.56 -12.79 -9.26
CA ALA A 3 11.83 -14.05 -9.21
C ALA A 3 11.12 -14.16 -7.84
N LEU A 4 9.89 -13.64 -7.77
CA LEU A 4 9.02 -13.80 -6.60
C LEU A 4 8.43 -15.21 -6.60
N THR A 5 8.27 -15.79 -5.41
CA THR A 5 7.35 -16.91 -5.26
C THR A 5 5.92 -16.45 -5.51
N ARG A 6 5.00 -17.38 -5.80
CA ARG A 6 3.57 -17.04 -5.93
C ARG A 6 3.02 -16.39 -4.66
N ALA A 7 3.50 -16.80 -3.48
CA ALA A 7 3.04 -16.25 -2.20
C ALA A 7 3.60 -14.83 -1.97
N GLU A 8 4.87 -14.59 -2.30
CA GLU A 8 5.45 -13.24 -2.26
C GLU A 8 4.75 -12.28 -3.23
N GLY A 9 4.38 -12.76 -4.42
CA GLY A 9 3.58 -11.98 -5.38
C GLY A 9 2.22 -11.59 -4.82
N GLU A 10 1.45 -12.56 -4.29
CA GLU A 10 0.15 -12.29 -3.65
C GLU A 10 0.30 -11.32 -2.48
N PHE A 11 1.33 -11.48 -1.64
CA PHE A 11 1.61 -10.57 -0.53
C PHE A 11 1.82 -9.13 -1.03
N VAL A 12 2.65 -8.94 -2.06
CA VAL A 12 2.92 -7.62 -2.64
C VAL A 12 1.66 -7.00 -3.24
N ASP A 13 0.87 -7.77 -3.98
CA ASP A 13 -0.37 -7.28 -4.60
C ASP A 13 -1.38 -6.83 -3.54
N ARG A 14 -1.56 -7.63 -2.46
CA ARG A 14 -2.44 -7.27 -1.34
C ARG A 14 -1.92 -6.05 -0.58
N TYR A 15 -0.62 -5.96 -0.37
CA TYR A 15 0.01 -4.81 0.28
C TYR A 15 -0.22 -3.51 -0.52
N LEU A 16 -0.01 -3.55 -1.83
CA LEU A 16 -0.24 -2.40 -2.70
C LEU A 16 -1.72 -2.00 -2.77
N ALA A 17 -2.63 -2.97 -2.76
CA ALA A 17 -4.07 -2.69 -2.70
C ALA A 17 -4.46 -1.98 -1.39
N VAL A 18 -3.88 -2.39 -0.25
CA VAL A 18 -4.06 -1.70 1.04
C VAL A 18 -3.50 -0.28 0.97
N LEU A 19 -2.28 -0.09 0.45
CA LEU A 19 -1.68 1.24 0.29
C LEU A 19 -2.54 2.18 -0.55
N ASP A 20 -3.15 1.69 -1.64
CA ASP A 20 -4.04 2.50 -2.47
C ASP A 20 -5.27 2.97 -1.70
N GLN A 21 -5.86 2.14 -0.83
CA GLN A 21 -6.99 2.57 -0.01
C GLN A 21 -6.55 3.55 1.08
N VAL A 22 -5.41 3.31 1.73
CA VAL A 22 -4.84 4.25 2.71
C VAL A 22 -4.58 5.62 2.07
N GLY A 23 -4.03 5.66 0.85
CA GLY A 23 -3.83 6.89 0.11
C GLY A 23 -5.13 7.62 -0.24
N ARG A 24 -6.20 6.86 -0.57
CA ARG A 24 -7.53 7.44 -0.87
C ARG A 24 -8.23 8.03 0.35
N ILE A 25 -8.03 7.44 1.54
CA ILE A 25 -8.63 7.97 2.77
C ILE A 25 -7.78 9.07 3.42
N ASN A 26 -6.60 9.37 2.87
CA ASN A 26 -5.71 10.37 3.44
C ASN A 26 -6.36 11.76 3.39
N PRO A 27 -6.76 12.34 4.54
CA PRO A 27 -7.49 13.60 4.55
C PRO A 27 -6.65 14.77 4.04
N ALA A 28 -5.31 14.65 4.05
CA ALA A 28 -4.41 15.71 3.62
C ALA A 28 -4.40 15.92 2.10
N HIS A 29 -4.79 14.92 1.30
CA HIS A 29 -4.87 15.03 -0.16
C HIS A 29 -6.24 15.52 -0.65
N GLY A 30 -7.20 15.72 0.26
CA GLY A 30 -8.56 16.15 -0.05
C GLY A 30 -9.40 15.08 -0.76
N GLY A 31 -10.71 15.31 -0.85
CA GLY A 31 -11.66 14.38 -1.45
C GLY A 31 -13.07 14.58 -0.91
N ASP A 32 -14.05 13.88 -1.49
CA ASP A 32 -15.40 13.83 -0.94
C ASP A 32 -15.52 12.73 0.14
N THR A 33 -16.39 12.94 1.11
CA THR A 33 -16.57 12.04 2.25
C THR A 33 -17.09 10.66 1.85
N TYR A 34 -17.85 10.57 0.75
CA TYR A 34 -18.42 9.31 0.30
C TYR A 34 -17.37 8.40 -0.33
N SER A 35 -16.50 8.93 -1.21
CA SER A 35 -15.39 8.17 -1.77
C SER A 35 -14.40 7.73 -0.70
N ALA A 36 -14.11 8.59 0.29
CA ALA A 36 -13.32 8.23 1.46
C ALA A 36 -13.96 7.09 2.27
N LEU A 37 -15.28 7.14 2.52
CA LEU A 37 -16.01 6.07 3.20
C LEU A 37 -15.91 4.74 2.46
N ARG A 38 -16.10 4.76 1.13
CA ARG A 38 -15.99 3.54 0.29
C ARG A 38 -14.58 2.96 0.32
N ALA A 39 -13.56 3.81 0.28
CA ALA A 39 -12.17 3.39 0.39
C ALA A 39 -11.87 2.79 1.79
N ALA A 40 -12.38 3.39 2.87
CA ALA A 40 -12.23 2.87 4.23
C ALA A 40 -12.90 1.50 4.41
N GLN A 41 -14.07 1.28 3.81
CA GLN A 41 -14.74 -0.02 3.81
C GLN A 41 -13.91 -1.07 3.05
N ALA A 42 -13.38 -0.71 1.88
CA ALA A 42 -12.52 -1.59 1.09
C ALA A 42 -11.17 -1.87 1.77
N LEU A 43 -10.65 -0.92 2.56
CA LEU A 43 -9.44 -1.10 3.36
C LEU A 43 -9.61 -2.24 4.36
N ALA A 44 -10.75 -2.34 5.04
CA ALA A 44 -10.98 -3.38 6.03
C ALA A 44 -10.90 -4.80 5.42
N SER A 45 -11.53 -5.01 4.26
CA SER A 45 -11.45 -6.30 3.56
C SER A 45 -10.07 -6.54 2.94
N GLY A 46 -9.42 -5.49 2.41
CA GLY A 46 -8.05 -5.56 1.90
C GLY A 46 -7.04 -5.96 2.98
N ALA A 47 -7.15 -5.38 4.18
CA ALA A 47 -6.30 -5.70 5.33
C ALA A 47 -6.51 -7.13 5.82
N ALA A 48 -7.75 -7.62 5.83
CA ALA A 48 -8.04 -9.02 6.13
C ALA A 48 -7.38 -9.97 5.13
N ALA A 49 -7.51 -9.70 3.83
CA ALA A 49 -6.87 -10.51 2.79
C ALA A 49 -5.33 -10.48 2.87
N LEU A 50 -4.74 -9.33 3.20
CA LEU A 50 -3.29 -9.20 3.43
C LEU A 50 -2.83 -10.07 4.61
N ARG A 51 -3.56 -10.01 5.74
CA ARG A 51 -3.31 -10.87 6.90
C ARG A 51 -3.40 -12.35 6.52
N ASP A 52 -4.43 -12.73 5.78
CA ASP A 52 -4.66 -14.13 5.40
C ASP A 52 -3.56 -14.66 4.47
N ALA A 53 -3.05 -13.83 3.55
CA ALA A 53 -1.90 -14.17 2.72
C ALA A 53 -0.63 -14.42 3.56
N LEU A 54 -0.36 -13.56 4.55
CA LEU A 54 0.77 -13.73 5.47
C LEU A 54 0.60 -14.96 6.38
N ALA A 55 -0.62 -15.22 6.85
CA ALA A 55 -0.93 -16.41 7.64
C ALA A 55 -0.65 -17.69 6.84
N LEU A 56 -1.09 -17.73 5.58
CA LEU A 56 -0.84 -18.88 4.69
C LEU A 56 0.65 -19.09 4.41
N MET A 57 1.42 -18.02 4.23
CA MET A 57 2.89 -18.11 4.12
C MET A 57 3.49 -18.75 5.38
N HIS A 58 3.08 -18.26 6.55
CA HIS A 58 3.57 -18.76 7.83
C HIS A 58 3.22 -20.25 8.05
N GLU A 59 1.98 -20.65 7.76
CA GLU A 59 1.51 -22.04 7.85
C GLU A 59 2.31 -22.99 6.94
N ARG A 60 2.82 -22.49 5.80
CA ARG A 60 3.68 -23.24 4.88
C ARG A 60 5.16 -23.27 5.30
N GLY A 61 5.51 -22.65 6.42
CA GLY A 61 6.88 -22.54 6.91
C GLY A 61 7.69 -21.41 6.27
N GLU A 62 7.07 -20.57 5.43
CA GLU A 62 7.70 -19.38 4.84
C GLU A 62 7.80 -18.27 5.91
N SER A 63 8.80 -18.38 6.78
CA SER A 63 8.95 -17.54 7.99
C SER A 63 9.80 -16.28 7.78
N ARG A 64 10.38 -16.08 6.59
CA ARG A 64 11.25 -14.94 6.30
C ARG A 64 10.78 -14.19 5.06
N LEU A 65 10.74 -12.86 5.17
CA LEU A 65 10.54 -11.97 4.04
C LEU A 65 11.89 -11.51 3.49
N HIS A 66 12.13 -11.74 2.20
CA HIS A 66 13.34 -11.28 1.52
C HIS A 66 13.21 -9.78 1.18
N ALA A 67 13.47 -8.91 2.17
CA ALA A 67 13.22 -7.48 2.08
C ALA A 67 13.83 -6.81 0.84
N ALA A 68 15.05 -7.19 0.42
CA ALA A 68 15.68 -6.65 -0.77
C ALA A 68 14.92 -7.01 -2.07
N THR A 69 14.47 -8.25 -2.20
CA THR A 69 13.68 -8.74 -3.34
C THR A 69 12.32 -8.05 -3.38
N LEU A 70 11.65 -7.95 -2.23
CA LEU A 70 10.35 -7.28 -2.11
C LEU A 70 10.46 -5.79 -2.40
N ALA A 71 11.50 -5.11 -1.92
CA ALA A 71 11.75 -3.70 -2.23
C ALA A 71 12.01 -3.48 -3.73
N GLN A 72 12.70 -4.40 -4.41
CA GLN A 72 12.85 -4.34 -5.86
C GLN A 72 11.51 -4.55 -6.57
N ALA A 73 10.69 -5.51 -6.12
CA ALA A 73 9.36 -5.74 -6.67
C ALA A 73 8.45 -4.51 -6.51
N LEU A 74 8.40 -3.93 -5.32
CA LEU A 74 7.63 -2.71 -5.04
C LEU A 74 8.05 -1.55 -5.93
N ARG A 75 9.36 -1.36 -6.16
CA ARG A 75 9.84 -0.32 -7.09
C ARG A 75 9.37 -0.55 -8.53
N VAL A 76 9.42 -1.79 -9.03
CA VAL A 76 8.92 -2.09 -10.37
C VAL A 76 7.41 -1.92 -10.49
N LEU A 77 6.66 -2.19 -9.42
CA LEU A 77 5.20 -2.03 -9.35
C LEU A 77 4.74 -0.62 -8.97
N ASP A 78 5.66 0.35 -9.04
CA ASP A 78 5.41 1.77 -8.80
C ASP A 78 4.88 2.05 -7.37
N GLY A 79 5.43 1.29 -6.41
CA GLY A 79 5.11 1.36 -4.99
C GLY A 79 5.51 2.67 -4.34
N GLU A 80 6.57 3.33 -4.82
CA GLU A 80 6.99 4.65 -4.33
C GLU A 80 5.91 5.71 -4.58
N ARG A 81 5.32 5.74 -5.77
CA ARG A 81 4.19 6.64 -6.09
C ARG A 81 2.98 6.39 -5.19
N ARG A 82 2.67 5.13 -4.90
CA ARG A 82 1.53 4.76 -4.03
C ARG A 82 1.82 5.14 -2.57
N ALA A 83 3.03 4.89 -2.08
CA ALA A 83 3.46 5.30 -0.75
C ALA A 83 3.44 6.83 -0.58
N GLY A 84 3.79 7.59 -1.63
CA GLY A 84 3.71 9.05 -1.62
C GLY A 84 2.30 9.61 -1.39
N ARG A 85 1.24 8.86 -1.72
CA ARG A 85 -0.15 9.24 -1.44
C ARG A 85 -0.54 9.06 0.04
N VAL A 86 0.20 8.22 0.77
CA VAL A 86 0.00 8.04 2.21
C VAL A 86 0.72 9.13 2.99
N ALA A 87 1.86 9.62 2.48
CA ALA A 87 2.58 10.73 3.08
C ALA A 87 1.78 12.05 3.01
N MET A 88 2.10 13.00 3.89
CA MET A 88 1.60 14.37 3.79
C MET A 88 2.05 14.98 2.46
N PRO A 89 1.18 15.70 1.73
CA PRO A 89 1.63 16.49 0.61
C PRO A 89 2.66 17.52 1.09
N PRO A 90 3.62 17.90 0.23
CA PRO A 90 4.55 18.97 0.56
C PRO A 90 3.78 20.25 0.92
N PRO A 91 4.34 21.11 1.78
CA PRO A 91 3.71 22.40 2.08
C PRO A 91 3.46 23.13 0.75
N LYS A 92 2.22 23.61 0.56
CA LYS A 92 1.92 24.50 -0.56
C LYS A 92 2.77 25.75 -0.33
N ASP A 93 3.66 26.08 -1.27
CA ASP A 93 4.43 27.32 -1.21
C ASP A 93 3.46 28.46 -0.89
N ARG A 94 3.64 29.06 0.29
CA ARG A 94 2.88 30.24 0.66
C ARG A 94 3.36 31.35 -0.29
N PRO A 95 2.50 31.93 -1.14
CA PRO A 95 2.94 33.07 -1.94
C PRO A 95 3.45 34.17 -0.98
N PRO A 96 4.52 34.90 -1.36
CA PRO A 96 5.06 35.94 -0.51
C PRO A 96 3.96 36.97 -0.22
N VAL A 97 3.78 37.27 1.06
CA VAL A 97 2.87 38.32 1.51
C VAL A 97 3.53 39.65 1.11
N ASN A 98 2.93 40.36 0.15
CA ASN A 98 3.22 41.77 -0.10
C ASN A 98 2.43 42.63 0.88
#